data_AF-A0A645G5M9-F1
#
_entry.id   AF-A0A645G5M9-F1
#
_cell.length_a   1.000
_cell.length_b   1.000
_cell.length_c   1.000
_cell.angle_alpha   90.00
_cell.angle_beta   90.00
_cell.angle_gamma   90.00
#
_symmetry.space_group_name_H-M   'P 1'
#
loop_
_entity.id
_entity.type
_entity.pdbx_description
1 polymer ?
#
loop_
_entity_poly.entity_id
_entity_poly.type
_entity_poly.pdbx_seq_one_letter_code
_entity_poly.pdbx_strand_id
1 'polypeptide(L)' 'MIKAQALHHQLLPFIKTMFITTNPIPIKTAVNIIGQNAGPLRLPLVSATEAELASIKQALSDLKAI' A
#
# COMPACT_ATOMS: atom_id res chain seq x y z
N MET A 1 -6.36 22.34 13.14
CA MET A 1 -6.58 20.96 13.62
C MET A 1 -7.57 20.17 12.76
N ILE A 2 -8.77 20.69 12.45
CA ILE A 2 -9.82 19.97 11.71
C ILE A 2 -9.34 19.40 10.36
N LYS A 3 -8.62 20.19 9.55
CA LYS A 3 -8.10 19.75 8.24
C LYS A 3 -7.14 18.55 8.34
N ALA A 4 -6.27 18.53 9.37
CA ALA A 4 -5.32 17.43 9.56
C ALA A 4 -6.05 16.13 9.94
N GLN A 5 -7.05 16.22 10.82
CA GLN A 5 -7.86 15.07 11.22
C GLN A 5 -8.68 14.50 10.04
N ALA A 6 -9.26 15.38 9.21
CA ALA A 6 -9.99 14.96 8.02
C ALA A 6 -9.10 14.18 7.04
N LEU A 7 -7.89 14.70 6.75
CA LEU A 7 -6.91 14.00 5.91
C LEU A 7 -6.44 12.69 6.55
N HIS A 8 -6.21 12.67 7.86
CA HIS A 8 -5.84 11.45 8.57
C HIS A 8 -6.91 10.37 8.41
N HIS A 9 -8.18 10.69 8.65
CA HIS A 9 -9.28 9.72 8.49
C HIS A 9 -9.43 9.23 7.05
N GLN A 10 -9.25 10.11 6.08
CA GLN A 10 -9.29 9.73 4.66
C GLN A 10 -8.17 8.75 4.29
N LEU A 11 -6.95 8.97 4.81
CA LEU A 11 -5.78 8.16 4.47
C LEU A 11 -5.59 6.93 5.36
N LEU A 12 -6.21 6.90 6.54
CA LEU A 12 -6.01 5.85 7.54
C LEU A 12 -6.27 4.43 7.01
N PRO A 13 -7.32 4.16 6.19
CA PRO A 13 -7.51 2.84 5.60
C PRO A 13 -6.31 2.41 4.75
N PHE A 14 -5.84 3.28 3.86
CA PHE A 14 -4.65 3.02 3.04
C PHE A 14 -3.39 2.84 3.89
N ILE A 15 -3.18 3.70 4.89
CA ILE A 15 -2.03 3.59 5.79
C ILE A 15 -2.03 2.22 6.49
N LYS A 16 -3.17 1.76 7.01
CA LYS A 16 -3.27 0.42 7.61
C LYS A 16 -2.96 -0.68 6.59
N THR A 17 -3.44 -0.56 5.35
CA THR A 17 -3.12 -1.51 4.27
C THR A 17 -1.62 -1.59 3.99
N MET A 18 -0.88 -0.48 4.09
CA MET A 18 0.57 -0.47 3.89
C MET A 18 1.37 -1.18 5.00
N PHE A 19 0.70 -1.63 6.06
CA PHE A 19 1.28 -2.41 7.16
C PHE A 19 0.57 -3.76 7.37
N ILE A 20 -0.17 -4.29 6.38
CA ILE A 20 -0.79 -5.63 6.46
C ILE A 20 0.25 -6.76 6.54
N THR A 21 1.48 -6.47 6.11
CA THR A 21 2.64 -7.34 6.25
C THR A 21 3.91 -6.48 6.41
N THR A 22 5.08 -7.10 6.51
CA THR A 22 6.35 -6.43 6.82
C THR A 22 6.70 -5.35 5.79
N ASN A 23 6.82 -4.09 6.24
CA ASN A 23 7.36 -3.01 5.42
C ASN A 23 8.82 -3.32 5.02
N PRO A 24 9.25 -3.15 3.75
CA PRO A 24 8.59 -2.44 2.64
C PRO A 24 7.80 -3.29 1.62
N ILE A 25 7.35 -4.50 1.96
CA ILE A 25 6.63 -5.38 1.01
C ILE A 25 5.37 -4.70 0.45
N PRO A 26 4.45 -4.13 1.26
CA PRO A 26 3.20 -3.58 0.73
C PRO A 26 3.43 -2.34 -0.13
N ILE A 27 4.28 -1.41 0.34
CA ILE A 27 4.49 -0.14 -0.37
C ILE A 27 5.26 -0.35 -1.67
N LYS A 28 6.27 -1.23 -1.73
CA LYS A 28 6.94 -1.55 -3.00
C LYS A 28 5.97 -2.20 -3.99
N THR A 29 5.10 -3.08 -3.50
CA THR A 29 4.05 -3.69 -4.33
C THR A 29 3.11 -2.62 -4.89
N ALA A 30 2.63 -1.69 -4.04
CA ALA A 30 1.75 -0.61 -4.44
C ALA A 30 2.40 0.34 -5.47
N VAL A 31 3.66 0.73 -5.24
CA VAL A 31 4.42 1.63 -6.14
C VAL A 31 4.63 0.97 -7.51
N ASN A 32 4.96 -0.33 -7.55
CA ASN A 32 5.05 -1.08 -8.80
C ASN A 32 3.69 -1.16 -9.54
N ILE A 33 2.57 -1.32 -8.82
CA ILE A 33 1.22 -1.38 -9.40
C ILE A 33 0.84 -0.05 -10.09
N ILE A 34 1.18 1.10 -9.48
CA ILE A 34 0.90 2.42 -10.07
C ILE A 34 1.89 2.78 -11.21
N GLY A 35 2.71 1.83 -11.66
CA GLY A 35 3.65 2.02 -12.76
C GLY A 35 4.95 2.74 -12.37
N GLN A 36 5.20 2.98 -11.08
CA GLN A 36 6.46 3.53 -10.60
C GLN A 36 7.41 2.38 -10.26
N ASN A 37 8.60 2.35 -10.85
CA ASN A 37 9.53 1.24 -10.67
C ASN A 37 10.21 1.27 -9.28
N ALA A 38 9.71 0.47 -8.34
CA ALA A 38 10.29 0.28 -7.00
C ALA A 38 11.31 -0.88 -6.92
N GLY A 39 11.53 -1.56 -8.05
CA GLY A 39 12.36 -2.76 -8.15
C GLY A 39 11.79 -3.96 -7.37
N PRO A 40 12.52 -5.08 -7.38
CA PRO A 40 12.13 -6.28 -6.65
C PRO A 40 12.38 -6.16 -5.15
N LEU A 41 11.82 -7.10 -4.39
CA LEU A 41 12.22 -7.38 -3.03
C LEU A 41 13.47 -8.26 -3.02
N ARG A 42 14.28 -8.13 -1.97
CA ARG A 42 15.46 -8.99 -1.74
C ARG A 42 15.20 -9.83 -0.52
N LEU A 43 15.64 -11.08 -0.56
CA LEU A 43 15.62 -11.94 0.61
C LEU A 43 16.30 -11.25 1.80
N PRO A 44 15.76 -11.41 3.02
CA PRO A 44 14.73 -12.36 3.41
C PRO A 44 13.28 -11.93 3.12
N LEU A 45 13.05 -10.76 2.50
CA LEU A 45 11.72 -10.31 2.13
C LEU A 45 11.22 -11.01 0.88
N VAL A 46 9.97 -11.45 0.91
CA VAL A 46 9.28 -12.13 -0.19
C VAL A 46 8.09 -11.32 -0.68
N SER A 47 7.63 -11.59 -1.89
CA SER A 47 6.47 -10.93 -2.49
C SER A 47 5.22 -11.07 -1.63
N ALA A 48 4.33 -10.07 -1.71
CA ALA A 48 3.02 -10.13 -1.09
C ALA A 48 2.25 -11.37 -1.59
N THR A 49 1.52 -12.01 -0.69
CA THR A 49 0.58 -13.08 -1.01
C THR A 49 -0.57 -12.57 -1.88
N GLU A 50 -1.35 -13.46 -2.49
CA GLU A 50 -2.51 -13.07 -3.32
C GLU A 50 -3.55 -12.26 -2.51
N ALA A 51 -3.78 -12.62 -1.25
CA ALA A 51 -4.70 -11.92 -0.35
C ALA A 51 -4.19 -10.51 0.02
N GLU A 52 -2.89 -10.37 0.29
CA GLU A 52 -2.25 -9.07 0.54
C GLU A 52 -2.28 -8.21 -0.73
N LEU A 53 -2.01 -8.79 -1.91
CA LEU A 53 -2.06 -8.12 -3.20
C LEU A 53 -3.46 -7.59 -3.51
N ALA A 54 -4.51 -8.38 -3.27
CA ALA A 54 -5.89 -7.95 -3.44
C ALA A 54 -6.23 -6.77 -2.53
N SER A 55 -5.80 -6.83 -1.27
CA SER A 55 -6.00 -5.75 -0.29
C SER A 55 -5.28 -4.46 -0.71
N ILE A 56 -4.05 -4.56 -1.24
CA ILE A 56 -3.28 -3.42 -1.75
C ILE A 56 -3.97 -2.79 -2.97
N LYS A 57 -4.44 -3.61 -3.92
CA LYS A 57 -5.17 -3.12 -5.10
C LYS A 57 -6.45 -2.39 -4.70
N GLN A 58 -7.24 -2.96 -3.79
CA GLN A 58 -8.46 -2.31 -3.30
C GLN A 58 -8.14 -0.95 -2.65
N ALA A 59 -7.12 -0.88 -1.79
CA ALA A 59 -6.74 0.39 -1.15
C ALA A 59 -6.25 1.44 -2.16
N LEU A 60 -5.61 1.04 -3.25
CA LEU A 60 -5.22 1.96 -4.34
C LEU A 60 -6.44 2.44 -5.14
N SER A 61 -7.39 1.56 -5.46
CA SER A 61 -8.64 1.93 -6.12
C SER A 61 -9.50 2.88 -5.27
N ASP A 62 -9.59 2.64 -3.97
CA ASP A 62 -10.33 3.52 -3.03
C ASP A 62 -9.71 4.93 -2.97
N LEU A 63 -8.38 5.03 -3.13
CA LEU A 63 -7.65 6.29 -3.26
C LEU A 63 -7.66 6.89 -4.67
N LYS A 64 -8.21 6.18 -5.67
CA LYS A 64 -8.17 6.56 -7.10
C LYS A 64 -6.74 6.72 -7.62
N ALA A 65 -5.82 5.92 -7.11
CA ALA A 65 -4.43 5.87 -7.56
C ALA A 65 -4.22 4.89 -8.73
N ILE A 66 -5.18 3.99 -8.95
CA ILE A 66 -5.35 3.12 -10.13
C ILE A 66 -6.82 3.04 -10.52
#